data_AF-A0A972PBH0-F1
#
_entry.id   AF-A0A972PBH0-F1
#
_cell.length_a   1.000
_cell.length_b   1.000
_cell.length_c   1.000
_cell.angle_alpha   90.00
_cell.angle_beta   90.00
_cell.angle_gamma   90.00
#
_symmetry.space_group_name_H-M   'P 1'
#
loop_
_entity.id
_entity.type
_entity.pdbx_description
1 polymer ?
#
loop_
_entity_poly.entity_id
_entity_poly.type
_entity_poly.pdbx_seq_one_letter_code
_entity_poly.pdbx_strand_id
1 'polypeptide(L)'
;MISNKVLYLVKDSSFGLRPPLMLAIGVEVHDDWVGFHSTNRGHQFFGKLVKETKNGFVWHRIEDTLEEGRKDFGLIEFKALTLKEYNKKVRPYLVGPVPEFNSTEELYEFYQREFGRRGYHYG
;
A
#
# COMPACT_ATOMS: atom_id res chain seq x y z
N MET A 1 -14.56 -2.42 1.56
CA MET A 1 -14.55 -1.95 0.17
C MET A 1 -13.16 -1.45 -0.15
N ILE A 2 -12.48 -2.12 -1.07
CA ILE A 2 -11.21 -1.67 -1.65
C ILE A 2 -11.49 -0.40 -2.46
N SER A 3 -10.65 0.63 -2.32
CA SER A 3 -10.84 1.93 -2.96
C SER A 3 -9.52 2.46 -3.48
N ASN A 4 -9.48 2.88 -4.74
CA ASN A 4 -8.32 3.56 -5.29
C ASN A 4 -8.22 5.03 -4.86
N LYS A 5 -9.19 5.55 -4.08
CA LYS A 5 -9.25 6.95 -3.61
C LYS A 5 -8.88 7.13 -2.14
N VAL A 6 -8.14 6.19 -1.56
CA VAL A 6 -7.66 6.29 -0.18
C VAL A 6 -6.19 5.93 -0.10
N LEU A 7 -5.52 6.45 0.93
CA LEU A 7 -4.15 6.10 1.24
C LEU A 7 -4.14 4.88 2.17
N TYR A 8 -3.42 3.82 1.81
CA TYR A 8 -3.27 2.65 2.67
C TYR A 8 -1.90 2.63 3.36
N LEU A 9 -1.86 2.22 4.61
CA LEU A 9 -0.65 1.73 5.26
C LEU A 9 -0.52 0.24 4.97
N VAL A 10 0.60 -0.14 4.37
CA VAL A 10 0.91 -1.51 3.98
C VAL A 10 1.78 -2.16 5.06
N LYS A 11 1.40 -3.37 5.47
CA LYS A 11 2.24 -4.24 6.30
C LYS A 11 2.40 -5.57 5.62
N ASP A 12 3.60 -5.82 5.11
CA ASP A 12 3.96 -7.11 4.54
C ASP A 12 4.71 -7.95 5.59
N SER A 13 4.13 -9.10 5.92
CA SER A 13 4.69 -10.03 6.91
C SER A 13 6.05 -10.61 6.51
N SER A 14 6.40 -10.58 5.22
CA SER A 14 7.68 -11.08 4.73
C SER A 14 8.89 -10.28 5.23
N PHE A 15 8.70 -9.04 5.68
CA PHE A 15 9.77 -8.19 6.23
C PHE A 15 10.05 -8.46 7.72
N GLY A 16 9.39 -9.44 8.33
CA GLY A 16 9.61 -9.82 9.72
C GLY A 16 9.04 -8.83 10.75
N LEU A 17 9.64 -8.77 11.94
CA LEU A 17 9.08 -8.06 13.11
C LEU A 17 9.07 -6.53 13.02
N ARG A 18 9.86 -5.96 12.09
CA ARG A 18 10.00 -4.50 11.91
C ARG A 18 9.89 -4.15 10.43
N PRO A 19 8.71 -4.32 9.82
CA PRO A 19 8.52 -4.01 8.41
C PRO A 19 8.75 -2.50 8.16
N PRO A 20 9.27 -2.12 6.98
CA PRO A 20 9.39 -0.72 6.63
C PRO A 20 8.01 -0.06 6.59
N LEU A 21 7.96 1.24 6.93
CA LEU A 21 6.74 2.03 6.74
C LEU A 21 6.50 2.20 5.23
N MET A 22 5.41 1.61 4.74
CA MET A 22 5.05 1.67 3.34
C MET A 22 3.63 2.21 3.17
N LEU A 23 3.49 3.19 2.28
CA LEU A 23 2.20 3.73 1.88
C LEU A 23 1.85 3.20 0.50
N ALA A 24 0.59 2.83 0.31
CA ALA A 24 0.03 2.46 -0.98
C ALA A 24 -0.97 3.52 -1.46
N ILE A 25 -0.71 4.01 -2.66
CA ILE A 25 -1.36 5.11 -3.36
C ILE A 25 -1.92 4.55 -4.65
N GLY A 26 -3.20 4.81 -4.94
CA GLY A 26 -3.87 4.31 -6.15
C GLY A 26 -3.90 2.79 -6.23
N VAL A 27 -4.38 2.12 -5.18
CA VAL A 27 -4.44 0.64 -5.13
C VAL A 27 -5.40 0.11 -6.20
N GLU A 28 -4.91 -0.84 -6.99
CA GLU A 28 -5.66 -1.65 -7.95
C GLU A 28 -5.59 -3.12 -7.54
N VAL A 29 -6.73 -3.81 -7.62
CA VAL A 29 -6.84 -5.22 -7.26
C VAL A 29 -7.53 -5.94 -8.41
N HIS A 30 -6.86 -6.97 -8.90
CA HIS A 30 -7.34 -7.90 -9.91
C HIS A 30 -7.41 -9.31 -9.31
N ASP A 31 -7.83 -10.29 -10.11
CA ASP A 31 -8.05 -11.66 -9.65
C ASP A 31 -6.78 -12.31 -9.08
N ASP A 32 -5.62 -12.00 -9.64
CA ASP A 32 -4.33 -12.64 -9.36
C ASP A 32 -3.22 -11.66 -8.93
N TRP A 33 -3.47 -10.36 -8.93
CA TRP A 33 -2.49 -9.37 -8.49
C TRP A 33 -3.10 -8.15 -7.78
N VAL A 34 -2.28 -7.52 -6.93
CA VAL A 34 -2.52 -6.19 -6.35
C VAL A 34 -1.38 -5.26 -6.73
N GLY A 35 -1.71 -4.06 -7.20
CA GLY A 35 -0.76 -3.05 -7.63
C GLY A 35 -1.01 -1.71 -6.97
N PHE A 36 0.06 -0.96 -6.71
CA PHE A 36 -0.01 0.38 -6.12
C PHE A 36 1.31 1.15 -6.28
N HIS A 37 1.24 2.47 -6.13
CA HIS A 37 2.44 3.29 -5.97
C HIS A 37 2.76 3.50 -4.49
N SER A 38 4.04 3.45 -4.14
CA SER A 38 4.56 4.07 -2.92
C SER A 38 5.18 5.42 -3.25
N THR A 39 5.77 6.09 -2.26
CA THR A 39 6.42 7.40 -2.45
C THR A 39 7.68 7.35 -3.33
N ASN A 40 8.19 6.16 -3.66
CA ASN A 40 9.42 5.96 -4.42
C ASN A 40 9.27 5.13 -5.71
N ARG A 41 8.34 4.17 -5.79
CA ARG A 41 8.16 3.30 -6.97
C ARG A 41 6.76 2.68 -7.04
N GLY A 42 6.41 2.10 -8.18
CA GLY A 42 5.30 1.15 -8.29
C GLY A 42 5.65 -0.21 -7.69
N HIS A 43 4.64 -0.91 -7.16
CA HIS A 43 4.73 -2.30 -6.74
C HIS A 43 3.57 -3.08 -7.36
N GLN A 44 3.84 -4.32 -7.72
CA GLN A 44 2.87 -5.32 -8.12
C GLN A 44 3.21 -6.60 -7.37
N PHE A 45 2.21 -7.17 -6.70
CA PHE A 45 2.35 -8.42 -5.98
C PHE A 45 1.32 -9.42 -6.51
N PHE A 46 1.77 -10.60 -6.91
CA PHE A 46 0.88 -11.68 -7.30
C PHE A 46 0.34 -12.42 -6.08
N GLY A 47 -0.80 -13.09 -6.25
CA GLY A 47 -1.43 -13.84 -5.18
C GLY A 47 -2.94 -13.80 -5.26
N LYS A 48 -3.59 -13.59 -4.12
CA LYS A 48 -5.06 -13.55 -4.05
C LYS A 48 -5.57 -12.69 -2.91
N LEU A 49 -6.75 -12.11 -3.10
CA LEU A 49 -7.50 -11.46 -2.03
C LEU A 49 -7.97 -12.51 -1.03
N VAL A 50 -7.61 -12.34 0.25
CA VAL A 50 -8.07 -13.25 1.32
C VAL A 50 -9.43 -12.79 1.84
N LYS A 51 -9.51 -11.50 2.17
CA LYS A 51 -10.74 -10.88 2.66
C LYS A 51 -10.65 -9.37 2.58
N GLU A 52 -11.81 -8.76 2.41
CA GLU A 52 -12.02 -7.37 2.77
C GLU A 52 -12.26 -7.22 4.27
N THR A 53 -11.93 -6.05 4.78
CA THR A 53 -12.22 -5.63 6.15
C THR A 53 -12.98 -4.31 6.12
N LYS A 54 -13.45 -3.86 7.28
CA LYS A 54 -14.11 -2.56 7.40
C LYS A 54 -13.23 -1.40 6.90
N ASN A 55 -11.92 -1.50 7.12
CA ASN A 55 -10.97 -0.41 6.90
C ASN A 55 -9.83 -0.80 5.95
N GLY A 56 -10.08 -1.70 5.00
CA GLY A 56 -9.08 -2.14 4.02
C GLY A 56 -9.21 -3.62 3.69
N PHE A 57 -8.11 -4.32 3.46
CA PHE A 57 -8.14 -5.72 3.01
C PHE A 57 -6.84 -6.45 3.32
N VAL A 58 -6.88 -7.78 3.16
CA VAL A 58 -5.72 -8.67 3.32
C VAL A 58 -5.46 -9.39 2.01
N TRP A 59 -4.24 -9.27 1.51
CA TRP A 59 -3.73 -9.99 0.35
C TRP A 59 -2.83 -11.14 0.80
N HIS A 60 -2.89 -12.28 0.12
CA HIS A 60 -1.94 -13.38 0.30
C HIS A 60 -0.99 -13.37 -0.88
N ARG A 61 0.27 -13.00 -0.64
CA ARG A 61 1.29 -12.89 -1.68
C ARG A 61 1.87 -14.26 -2.00
N ILE A 62 1.68 -14.68 -3.25
CA ILE A 62 2.17 -15.96 -3.76
C ILE A 62 2.73 -15.68 -5.16
N GLU A 63 4.02 -15.94 -5.37
CA GLU A 63 4.69 -15.59 -6.63
C GLU A 63 5.47 -16.79 -7.17
N ASP A 64 5.50 -16.92 -8.48
CA ASP A 64 6.37 -17.88 -9.14
C ASP A 64 7.79 -17.31 -9.20
N THR A 65 8.74 -18.05 -8.63
CA THR A 65 10.16 -17.71 -8.61
C THR A 65 10.92 -18.60 -9.59
N LEU A 66 11.98 -18.06 -10.19
CA LEU A 66 12.80 -18.79 -11.16
C LEU A 66 13.52 -20.00 -10.53
N GLU A 67 13.83 -19.94 -9.24
CA GLU A 67 14.66 -20.95 -8.54
C GLU A 67 13.84 -21.97 -7.74
N GLU A 68 12.76 -21.54 -7.09
CA GLU A 68 12.02 -22.39 -6.13
C GLU A 68 10.60 -22.72 -6.61
N GLY A 69 10.26 -22.32 -7.85
CA GLY A 69 8.89 -22.40 -8.36
C GLY A 69 7.95 -21.51 -7.55
N ARG A 70 6.72 -21.97 -7.32
CA ARG A 70 5.68 -21.20 -6.62
C ARG A 70 6.03 -21.04 -5.14
N LYS A 71 6.25 -19.81 -4.69
CA LYS A 71 6.65 -19.45 -3.32
C LYS A 71 5.56 -18.67 -2.60
N ASP A 72 5.32 -19.03 -1.34
CA ASP A 72 4.43 -18.31 -0.43
C ASP A 72 5.23 -17.27 0.37
N PHE A 73 4.90 -15.98 0.19
CA PHE A 73 5.53 -14.86 0.89
C PHE A 73 4.71 -14.39 2.10
N GLY A 74 3.55 -15.00 2.36
CA GLY A 74 2.68 -14.68 3.47
C GLY A 74 1.68 -13.57 3.18
N LEU A 75 1.18 -12.96 4.25
CA LEU A 75 0.08 -12.02 4.20
C LEU A 75 0.57 -10.56 4.14
N ILE A 76 -0.16 -9.75 3.39
CA ILE A 76 -0.02 -8.31 3.33
C ILE A 76 -1.33 -7.66 3.78
N GLU A 77 -1.25 -6.85 4.83
CA GLU A 77 -2.37 -6.05 5.32
C GLU A 77 -2.33 -4.66 4.67
N PHE A 78 -3.41 -4.28 4.01
CA PHE A 78 -3.64 -2.94 3.50
C PHE A 78 -4.67 -2.26 4.39
N LYS A 79 -4.24 -1.32 5.23
CA LYS A 79 -5.13 -0.59 6.13
C LYS A 79 -5.32 0.84 5.67
N ALA A 80 -6.54 1.22 5.30
CA ALA A 80 -6.89 2.58 4.92
C ALA A 80 -6.58 3.55 6.08
N LEU A 81 -5.86 4.62 5.78
CA LEU A 81 -5.48 5.64 6.75
C LEU A 81 -6.51 6.76 6.78
N THR A 82 -6.95 7.09 7.99
CA THR A 82 -7.53 8.40 8.28
C THR A 82 -6.43 9.42 8.49
N LEU A 83 -6.72 10.72 8.31
CA LEU A 83 -5.80 11.80 8.67
C LEU A 83 -5.27 11.67 10.11
N LYS A 84 -6.14 11.30 11.05
CA LYS A 84 -5.77 11.05 12.45
C LYS A 84 -4.73 9.93 12.59
N GLU A 85 -4.92 8.82 11.89
CA GLU A 85 -3.97 7.71 11.91
C GLU A 85 -2.65 8.05 11.22
N TYR A 86 -2.71 8.79 10.11
CA TYR A 86 -1.53 9.29 9.41
C TYR A 86 -0.70 10.19 10.33
N ASN A 87 -1.32 11.18 10.99
CA ASN A 87 -0.65 12.08 11.92
C ASN A 87 0.00 11.34 13.09
N LYS A 88 -0.61 10.23 13.54
CA LYS A 88 -0.08 9.43 14.65
C LYS A 88 1.04 8.48 14.22
N LYS A 89 0.93 7.83 13.06
CA LYS A 89 1.75 6.67 12.68
C LYS A 89 2.77 6.95 11.59
N VAL A 90 2.55 7.98 10.78
CA VAL A 90 3.36 8.26 9.59
C VAL A 90 4.11 9.57 9.76
N ARG A 91 3.40 10.66 10.07
CA ARG A 91 3.95 12.01 10.19
C ARG A 91 5.21 12.11 11.07
N PRO A 92 5.31 11.42 12.23
CA PRO A 92 6.50 11.48 13.08
C PRO A 92 7.79 10.94 12.45
N TYR A 93 7.69 10.16 11.38
CA TYR A 93 8.82 9.53 10.68
C TYR A 93 9.19 10.23 9.38
N LEU A 94 8.46 11.29 8.98
CA LEU A 94 8.74 12.04 7.77
C LEU A 94 9.78 13.13 8.05
N VAL A 95 10.69 13.31 7.10
CA VAL A 95 11.75 14.32 7.15
C VAL A 95 11.44 15.42 6.14
N GLY A 96 11.52 16.68 6.58
CA GLY A 96 11.26 17.86 5.75
C GLY A 96 9.86 18.47 5.96
N PRO A 97 9.53 19.53 5.20
CA PRO A 97 8.25 20.23 5.33
C PRO A 97 7.12 19.37 4.78
N VAL A 98 6.40 18.68 5.68
CA VAL A 98 5.16 17.97 5.34
C VAL A 98 3.99 18.94 5.52
N PRO A 99 3.17 19.18 4.47
CA PRO A 99 2.00 20.03 4.58
C PRO A 99 1.05 19.58 5.71
N GLU A 100 0.31 20.53 6.24
CA GLU A 100 -0.82 20.23 7.12
C GLU A 100 -2.04 19.95 6.25
N PHE A 101 -2.81 18.91 6.59
CA PHE A 101 -4.04 18.55 5.89
C PHE A 101 -5.22 18.75 6.83
N ASN A 102 -6.36 19.17 6.28
CA ASN A 102 -7.59 19.43 7.01
C ASN A 102 -8.58 18.24 6.93
N SER A 103 -8.38 17.32 5.97
CA SER A 103 -9.23 16.14 5.78
C SER A 103 -8.44 14.91 5.34
N THR A 104 -9.10 13.74 5.36
CA THR A 104 -8.49 12.49 4.86
C THR A 104 -8.41 12.49 3.33
N GLU A 105 -9.37 13.15 2.69
CA GLU A 105 -9.47 13.35 1.25
C GLU A 105 -8.32 14.23 0.74
N GLU A 106 -8.06 15.36 1.41
CA GLU A 106 -6.95 16.27 1.06
C GLU A 106 -5.58 15.56 1.18
N LEU A 107 -5.42 14.75 2.23
CA LEU A 107 -4.24 13.91 2.40
C LEU A 107 -4.05 12.96 1.20
N TYR A 108 -5.12 12.24 0.80
CA TYR A 108 -5.05 11.35 -0.35
C TYR A 108 -4.72 12.12 -1.64
N GLU A 109 -5.41 13.22 -1.91
CA GLU A 109 -5.21 14.03 -3.13
C GLU A 109 -3.78 14.55 -3.26
N PHE A 110 -3.18 14.99 -2.15
CA PHE A 110 -1.78 15.37 -2.11
C PHE A 110 -0.88 14.20 -2.53
N TYR A 111 -0.99 13.04 -1.88
CA TYR A 111 -0.15 11.89 -2.19
C TYR A 111 -0.36 11.36 -3.61
N GLN A 112 -1.61 11.34 -4.09
CA GLN A 112 -1.94 10.96 -5.46
C GLN A 112 -1.30 11.91 -6.47
N ARG A 113 -1.34 13.22 -6.22
CA ARG A 113 -0.73 14.23 -7.11
C ARG A 113 0.79 14.12 -7.14
N GLU A 114 1.43 13.99 -5.98
CA GLU A 114 2.89 14.01 -5.87
C GLU A 114 3.56 12.71 -6.32
N PHE A 115 2.91 11.57 -6.05
CA PHE A 115 3.54 10.25 -6.22
C PHE A 115 2.74 9.29 -7.11
N GLY A 116 1.42 9.48 -7.25
CA GLY A 116 0.54 8.59 -8.01
C GLY A 116 0.76 8.57 -9.53
N ARG A 117 1.76 9.30 -10.04
CA ARG A 117 2.20 9.26 -11.45
C ARG A 117 3.60 8.67 -11.63
N ARG A 118 4.28 8.28 -10.55
CA ARG A 118 5.68 7.81 -10.60
C ARG A 118 5.72 6.31 -10.89
N GLY A 119 5.92 5.97 -12.16
CA GLY A 119 6.31 4.64 -12.62
C GLY A 119 5.14 3.68 -12.84
N TYR A 120 4.48 3.79 -13.99
CA TYR A 120 3.71 2.67 -14.53
C TYR A 120 4.71 1.61 -15.00
N HIS A 121 4.78 0.49 -14.29
CA HIS A 121 5.23 -0.77 -14.86
C HIS A 121 4.06 -1.74 -14.69
N TYR A 122 3.02 -1.56 -15.50
CA TYR A 122 2.09 -2.63 -15.81
C TYR A 122 2.57 -3.21 -17.13
N GLY A 123 3.48 -4.18 -17.03
CA GLY A 123 3.98 -4.98 -18.14
C GLY A 123 3.16 -6.25 -18.29
#